data_AF-D9XTB5-F1
#
_entry.id   AF-D9XTB5-F1
#
_cell.length_a   1.000
_cell.length_b   1.000
_cell.length_c   1.000
_cell.angle_alpha   90.00
_cell.angle_beta   90.00
_cell.angle_gamma   90.00
#
_symmetry.space_group_name_H-M   'P 1'
#
loop_
_entity.id
_entity.type
_entity.pdbx_description
1 polymer ?
#
loop_
_entity_poly.entity_id
_entity_poly.type
_entity_poly.pdbx_seq_one_letter_code
_entity_poly.pdbx_strand_id
1 'polypeptide(L)'
;MLRAGREWFVIDFEGEPSRPLSERRSAHSPVRDIAGMLRSFDYAARQRRPWRPEWARRCREAYCAGYAARAGWDPRKKHGLLRAYETDRAVYEVLYEARHRPDWLPVPMAAIERLAVRGD
;
A
#
# COMPACT_ATOMS: atom_id res chain seq x y z
N MET A 1 -7.71 -9.04 -4.39
CA MET A 1 -6.93 -10.31 -4.44
C MET A 1 -7.77 -11.42 -3.86
N LEU A 2 -7.76 -12.60 -4.49
CA LEU A 2 -8.42 -13.81 -4.00
C LEU A 2 -7.40 -14.93 -3.85
N ARG A 3 -7.69 -15.91 -2.98
CA ARG A 3 -6.87 -17.10 -2.79
C ARG A 3 -7.70 -18.35 -3.04
N ALA A 4 -7.24 -19.21 -3.95
CA ALA A 4 -7.81 -20.55 -4.14
C ALA A 4 -6.70 -21.59 -3.94
N GLY A 5 -6.84 -22.42 -2.90
CA GLY A 5 -5.80 -23.36 -2.48
C GLY A 5 -4.47 -22.66 -2.17
N ARG A 6 -3.47 -22.91 -3.02
CA ARG A 6 -2.11 -22.35 -2.91
C ARG A 6 -1.87 -21.15 -3.82
N GLU A 7 -2.82 -20.81 -4.68
CA GLU A 7 -2.66 -19.79 -5.70
C GLU A 7 -3.34 -18.48 -5.30
N TRP A 8 -2.77 -17.38 -5.81
CA TRP A 8 -3.28 -16.03 -5.61
C TRP A 8 -3.72 -15.44 -6.95
N PHE A 9 -4.89 -14.84 -6.95
CA PHE A 9 -5.50 -14.20 -8.11
C PHE A 9 -5.60 -12.70 -7.86
N VAL A 10 -5.14 -11.91 -8.84
CA VAL A 10 -5.37 -10.47 -8.90
C VAL A 10 -6.59 -10.25 -9.79
N ILE A 11 -7.48 -9.37 -9.35
CA ILE A 11 -8.76 -9.07 -10.00
C ILE A 11 -8.96 -7.56 -10.02
N ASP A 12 -10.02 -7.10 -10.68
CA ASP A 12 -10.45 -5.70 -10.72
C ASP A 12 -9.40 -4.74 -11.33
N PHE A 13 -8.94 -5.07 -12.54
CA PHE A 13 -7.97 -4.27 -13.30
C PHE A 13 -8.55 -2.98 -13.91
N GLU A 14 -9.62 -2.43 -13.33
CA GLU A 14 -10.31 -1.25 -13.88
C GLU A 14 -9.59 0.08 -13.57
N GLY A 15 -8.65 0.07 -12.62
CA GLY A 15 -8.01 1.27 -12.09
C GLY A 15 -8.89 2.03 -11.09
N GLU A 16 -8.43 3.20 -10.64
CA GLU A 16 -9.14 4.03 -9.66
C GLU A 16 -10.42 4.65 -10.28
N PRO A 17 -11.64 4.28 -9.83
CA PRO A 17 -12.89 4.66 -10.52
C PRO A 17 -13.10 6.17 -10.69
N SER A 18 -12.55 6.98 -9.78
CA SER A 18 -12.65 8.43 -9.84
C SER A 18 -11.74 9.08 -10.89
N ARG A 19 -10.88 8.32 -11.58
CA ARG A 19 -9.94 8.85 -12.58
C ARG A 19 -10.47 8.67 -14.01
N PRO A 20 -10.15 9.62 -14.93
CA PRO A 20 -10.46 9.48 -16.35
C PRO A 20 -9.94 8.17 -16.95
N LEU A 21 -10.63 7.65 -17.97
CA LEU A 21 -10.26 6.38 -18.61
C LEU A 21 -8.84 6.41 -19.21
N SER A 22 -8.42 7.54 -19.77
CA SER A 22 -7.05 7.74 -20.29
C SER A 22 -5.98 7.57 -19.21
N GLU A 23 -6.23 8.08 -18.01
CA GLU A 23 -5.33 7.90 -16.86
C GLU A 23 -5.33 6.46 -16.37
N ARG A 24 -6.51 5.81 -16.29
CA ARG A 24 -6.62 4.42 -15.82
C ARG A 24 -5.88 3.43 -16.74
N ARG A 25 -5.76 3.75 -18.02
CA ARG A 25 -5.04 2.95 -19.03
C ARG A 25 -3.56 3.32 -19.18
N SER A 26 -3.09 4.37 -18.51
CA SER A 26 -1.69 4.81 -18.59
C SER A 26 -0.76 3.80 -17.93
N ALA A 27 0.42 3.60 -18.52
CA ALA A 27 1.45 2.78 -17.92
C ALA A 27 2.01 3.44 -16.65
N HIS A 28 2.16 2.65 -15.59
CA HIS A 28 2.72 3.10 -14.32
C HIS A 28 3.81 2.16 -13.84
N SER A 29 4.65 2.64 -12.92
CA SER A 29 5.65 1.80 -12.27
C SER A 29 4.98 0.71 -11.44
N PRO A 30 5.46 -0.56 -11.47
CA PRO A 30 4.99 -1.62 -10.58
C PRO A 30 5.16 -1.28 -9.09
N VAL A 31 6.05 -0.34 -8.76
CA VAL A 31 6.25 0.16 -7.39
C VAL A 31 4.97 0.81 -6.85
N ARG A 32 4.12 1.39 -7.72
CA ARG A 32 2.82 1.94 -7.34
C ARG A 32 1.88 0.86 -6.80
N ASP A 33 1.82 -0.29 -7.46
CA ASP A 33 0.97 -1.41 -7.04
C ASP A 33 1.48 -2.03 -5.73
N ILE A 34 2.81 -2.15 -5.61
CA ILE A 34 3.46 -2.57 -4.36
C ILE A 34 3.08 -1.62 -3.22
N ALA A 35 3.23 -0.30 -3.41
CA ALA A 35 2.86 0.70 -2.41
C ALA A 35 1.39 0.53 -1.98
N GLY A 36 0.48 0.34 -2.93
CA GLY A 36 -0.94 0.07 -2.65
C GLY A 36 -1.15 -1.17 -1.76
N MET A 37 -0.46 -2.28 -2.06
CA MET A 37 -0.51 -3.49 -1.23
C MET A 37 0.07 -3.28 0.17
N LEU A 38 1.18 -2.55 0.28
CA LEU A 38 1.80 -2.25 1.57
C LEU A 38 0.89 -1.38 2.46
N ARG A 39 0.16 -0.42 1.87
CA ARG A 39 -0.88 0.36 2.55
C ARG A 39 -2.06 -0.53 2.99
N SER A 40 -2.47 -1.48 2.15
CA SER A 40 -3.55 -2.43 2.50
C SER A 40 -3.22 -3.25 3.76
N PHE A 41 -1.96 -3.64 3.97
CA PHE A 41 -1.55 -4.30 5.22
C PHE A 41 -1.69 -3.39 6.45
N ASP A 42 -1.38 -2.10 6.32
CA ASP A 42 -1.54 -1.13 7.41
C ASP A 42 -3.02 -1.00 7.84
N TYR A 43 -3.93 -0.98 6.87
CA TYR A 43 -5.38 -1.02 7.13
C TYR A 43 -5.85 -2.36 7.72
N ALA A 44 -5.37 -3.48 7.19
CA ALA A 44 -5.72 -4.80 7.72
C ALA A 44 -5.22 -4.99 9.16
N ALA A 45 -4.06 -4.44 9.52
CA ALA A 45 -3.59 -4.43 10.90
C ALA A 45 -4.51 -3.67 11.86
N ARG A 46 -5.19 -2.63 11.37
CA ARG A 46 -6.17 -1.86 12.14
C ARG A 46 -7.48 -2.62 12.35
N GLN A 47 -7.83 -3.60 11.52
CA GLN A 47 -9.06 -4.39 11.72
C GLN A 47 -9.01 -5.20 13.03
N ARG A 48 -7.80 -5.55 13.51
CA ARG A 48 -7.64 -6.20 14.81
C ARG A 48 -7.67 -5.16 15.93
N ARG A 49 -8.31 -5.51 17.05
CA ARG A 49 -8.34 -4.72 18.29
C ARG A 49 -7.65 -5.55 19.39
N PRO A 50 -6.59 -5.04 20.04
CA PRO A 50 -5.93 -3.75 19.81
C PRO A 50 -5.21 -3.69 18.45
N TRP A 51 -4.91 -2.48 17.98
CA TRP A 51 -4.15 -2.25 16.73
C TRP A 51 -2.75 -2.86 16.84
N ARG A 52 -2.32 -3.64 15.84
CA ARG A 52 -1.03 -4.35 15.82
C ARG A 52 -0.17 -3.95 14.62
N PRO A 53 0.51 -2.79 14.65
CA PRO A 53 1.34 -2.32 13.54
C PRO A 53 2.52 -3.26 13.22
N GLU A 54 2.99 -4.06 14.17
CA GLU A 54 4.06 -5.05 13.97
C GLU A 54 3.62 -6.20 13.04
N TRP A 55 2.31 -6.52 13.03
CA TRP A 55 1.77 -7.47 12.06
C TRP A 55 1.87 -6.93 10.64
N ALA A 56 1.49 -5.65 10.42
CA ALA A 56 1.66 -5.00 9.12
C ALA A 56 3.13 -5.00 8.69
N ARG A 57 4.06 -4.63 9.60
CA ARG A 57 5.50 -4.63 9.29
C ARG A 57 5.98 -5.99 8.79
N ARG A 58 5.64 -7.09 9.48
CA ARG A 58 6.02 -8.45 9.05
C ARG A 58 5.39 -8.84 7.72
N CYS A 59 4.12 -8.50 7.48
CA CYS A 59 3.46 -8.76 6.20
C CYS A 59 4.10 -7.98 5.05
N ARG A 60 4.45 -6.72 5.28
CA ARG A 60 5.16 -5.86 4.31
C ARG A 60 6.53 -6.44 3.96
N GLU A 61 7.31 -6.86 4.95
CA GLU A 61 8.61 -7.52 4.76
C GLU A 61 8.48 -8.82 3.96
N ALA A 62 7.55 -9.69 4.33
CA ALA A 62 7.31 -10.96 3.64
C ALA A 62 6.83 -10.77 2.20
N TYR A 63 5.94 -9.79 1.97
CA TYR A 63 5.45 -9.46 0.63
C TYR A 63 6.57 -8.96 -0.27
N CYS A 64 7.40 -8.01 0.20
CA CYS A 64 8.54 -7.52 -0.58
C CYS A 64 9.57 -8.62 -0.84
N ALA A 65 9.85 -9.49 0.13
CA ALA A 65 10.76 -10.62 -0.06
C ALA A 65 10.25 -11.60 -1.12
N GLY A 66 8.96 -11.96 -1.08
CA GLY A 66 8.33 -12.82 -2.09
C GLY A 66 8.31 -12.17 -3.47
N TYR A 67 8.01 -10.86 -3.54
CA TYR A 67 8.08 -10.10 -4.78
C TYR A 67 9.50 -10.12 -5.36
N ALA A 68 10.51 -9.85 -4.53
CA ALA A 68 11.92 -9.83 -4.94
C ALA A 68 12.39 -11.18 -5.49
N ALA A 69 12.03 -12.27 -4.81
CA ALA A 69 12.37 -13.62 -5.24
C ALA A 69 11.81 -13.97 -6.62
N ARG A 70 10.63 -13.43 -6.99
CA ARG A 70 9.97 -13.73 -8.27
C ARG A 70 10.31 -12.75 -9.39
N ALA A 71 10.51 -11.48 -9.06
CA ALA A 71 10.72 -10.39 -10.02
C ALA A 71 12.18 -10.17 -10.41
N GLY A 72 13.14 -10.70 -9.63
CA GLY A 72 14.57 -10.50 -9.87
C GLY A 72 15.10 -9.13 -9.42
N TRP A 73 14.28 -8.30 -8.77
CA TRP A 73 14.68 -7.03 -8.17
C TRP A 73 13.89 -6.78 -6.88
N ASP A 74 14.51 -6.11 -5.92
CA ASP A 74 13.89 -5.84 -4.61
C ASP A 74 13.19 -4.48 -4.60
N PRO A 75 11.86 -4.42 -4.38
CA PRO A 75 11.12 -3.18 -4.24
C PRO A 75 11.69 -2.22 -3.19
N ARG A 76 12.25 -2.77 -2.11
CA ARG A 76 12.81 -1.99 -1.02
C ARG A 76 14.00 -1.17 -1.52
N LYS A 77 14.81 -1.70 -2.43
CA LYS A 77 15.98 -0.97 -3.00
C LYS A 77 15.58 0.26 -3.84
N LYS A 78 14.30 0.42 -4.21
CA LYS A 78 13.76 1.64 -4.84
C LYS A 78 13.18 2.59 -3.79
N HIS A 79 13.89 2.78 -2.67
CA HIS A 79 13.41 3.49 -1.47
C HIS A 79 12.72 4.83 -1.78
N GLY A 80 13.34 5.69 -2.60
CA GLY A 80 12.76 7.01 -2.93
C GLY A 80 11.44 6.92 -3.68
N LEU A 81 11.34 6.04 -4.68
CA LEU A 81 10.13 5.87 -5.48
C LEU A 81 9.01 5.15 -4.69
N LEU A 82 9.37 4.15 -3.90
CA LEU A 82 8.43 3.46 -3.03
C LEU A 82 7.87 4.41 -1.96
N ARG A 83 8.74 5.19 -1.31
CA ARG A 83 8.33 6.26 -0.38
C ARG A 83 7.40 7.25 -1.06
N ALA A 84 7.73 7.71 -2.27
CA ALA A 84 6.89 8.68 -3.00
C ALA A 84 5.47 8.14 -3.25
N TYR A 85 5.33 6.91 -3.77
CA TYR A 85 4.01 6.31 -4.01
C TYR A 85 3.24 5.98 -2.72
N GLU A 86 3.91 5.53 -1.67
CA GLU A 86 3.25 5.32 -0.37
C GLU A 86 2.77 6.65 0.22
N THR A 87 3.55 7.73 0.11
CA THR A 87 3.16 9.06 0.58
C THR A 87 1.98 9.61 -0.21
N ASP A 88 2.01 9.55 -1.55
CA ASP A 88 0.89 9.99 -2.40
C ASP A 88 -0.41 9.29 -2.01
N ARG A 89 -0.35 7.96 -1.83
CA ARG A 89 -1.51 7.17 -1.42
C ARG A 89 -1.96 7.53 0.00
N ALA A 90 -1.04 7.70 0.94
CA ALA A 90 -1.37 8.05 2.33
C ALA A 90 -2.03 9.44 2.42
N VAL A 91 -1.58 10.43 1.64
CA VAL A 91 -2.22 11.76 1.58
C VAL A 91 -3.65 11.66 1.05
N TYR A 92 -3.85 10.92 -0.04
CA TYR A 92 -5.20 10.66 -0.57
C TYR A 92 -6.09 10.00 0.51
N GLU A 93 -5.57 9.00 1.20
CA GLU A 93 -6.28 8.28 2.27
C GLU A 93 -6.62 9.20 3.45
N VAL A 94 -5.73 10.09 3.89
CA VAL A 94 -6.03 11.08 4.95
C VAL A 94 -7.27 11.89 4.58
N LEU A 95 -7.30 12.45 3.37
CA LEU A 95 -8.44 13.25 2.90
C LEU A 95 -9.72 12.43 2.81
N TYR A 96 -9.61 11.18 2.35
CA TYR A 96 -10.75 10.28 2.23
C TYR A 96 -11.31 9.88 3.60
N GLU A 97 -10.46 9.41 4.53
CA GLU A 97 -10.91 8.95 5.85
C GLU A 97 -11.44 10.10 6.70
N ALA A 98 -10.80 11.27 6.66
CA ALA A 98 -11.28 12.44 7.39
C ALA A 98 -12.71 12.84 7.00
N ARG A 99 -13.10 12.61 5.73
CA ARG A 99 -14.43 12.97 5.22
C ARG A 99 -15.48 11.88 5.43
N HIS A 100 -15.09 10.60 5.31
CA HIS A 100 -16.07 9.51 5.23
C HIS A 100 -16.02 8.54 6.41
N ARG A 101 -14.86 8.38 7.06
CA ARG A 101 -14.67 7.41 8.16
C ARG A 101 -13.63 7.95 9.19
N PRO A 102 -13.95 9.01 9.95
CA PRO A 102 -12.98 9.67 10.83
C PRO A 102 -12.25 8.73 11.81
N ASP A 103 -12.93 7.69 12.30
CA ASP A 103 -12.32 6.68 13.19
C ASP A 103 -11.13 5.92 12.56
N TRP A 104 -11.05 5.90 11.22
CA TRP A 104 -9.97 5.26 10.46
C TRP A 104 -8.78 6.18 10.22
N LEU A 105 -8.93 7.49 10.42
CA LEU A 105 -7.89 8.51 10.21
C LEU A 105 -6.53 8.18 10.87
N PRO A 106 -6.45 7.55 12.06
CA PRO A 106 -5.15 7.19 12.63
C PRO A 106 -4.30 6.25 11.76
N VAL A 107 -4.88 5.48 10.83
CA VAL A 107 -4.12 4.57 9.94
C VAL A 107 -3.27 5.32 8.92
N PRO A 108 -3.83 6.21 8.07
CA PRO A 108 -3.02 7.00 7.16
C PRO A 108 -2.14 8.03 7.88
N MET A 109 -2.56 8.58 9.03
CA MET A 109 -1.71 9.51 9.79
C MET A 109 -0.42 8.86 10.32
N ALA A 110 -0.49 7.66 10.90
CA ALA A 110 0.71 6.95 11.33
C ALA A 110 1.65 6.57 10.16
N ALA A 111 1.10 6.42 8.96
CA ALA A 111 1.90 6.21 7.76
C ALA A 111 2.61 7.50 7.34
N ILE A 112 1.92 8.65 7.36
CA ILE A 112 2.52 9.96 7.10
C ILE A 112 3.65 10.25 8.09
N GLU A 113 3.42 10.03 9.40
CA GLU A 113 4.46 10.19 10.44
C GLU A 113 5.70 9.34 10.12
N ARG A 114 5.51 8.05 9.82
CA ARG A 114 6.59 7.13 9.45
C ARG A 114 7.33 7.55 8.18
N LEU A 115 6.63 8.08 7.18
CA LEU A 115 7.19 8.45 5.87
C LEU A 115 7.84 9.84 5.87
N ALA A 116 7.45 10.72 6.80
CA ALA A 116 7.98 12.08 6.94
C ALA A 116 9.36 12.12 7.61
N VAL A 117 9.69 11.13 8.43
CA VAL A 117 11.05 10.99 8.97
C VAL A 117 12.00 10.70 7.81
N ARG A 118 12.96 11.61 7.59
CA ARG A 118 14.05 11.37 6.62
C ARG A 118 14.75 10.08 7.04
N GLY A 119 14.79 9.11 6.14
CA GLY A 119 15.71 7.99 6.30
C GLY A 119 17.11 8.53 6.11
N ASP A 120 17.96 8.34 7.10
CA ASP A 120 19.41 8.46 6.95
C ASP A 120 19.92 7.55 5.81
#